data_AF-K1XZJ6-F1
#
_entry.id   AF-K1XZJ6-F1
#
_cell.length_a   1.000
_cell.length_b   1.000
_cell.length_c   1.000
_cell.angle_alpha   90.00
_cell.angle_beta   90.00
_cell.angle_gamma   90.00
#
_symmetry.space_group_name_H-M   'P 1'
#
loop_
_entity.id
_entity.type
_entity.pdbx_description
1 polymer ?
#
loop_
_entity_poly.entity_id
_entity_poly.type
_entity_poly.pdbx_seq_one_letter_code
_entity_poly.pdbx_strand_id
1 'polypeptide(L)'
;MSSTRIASPARSKAKPLAFYPASRDTSRSILSRLCVKWCPRLESNQCLSLRSALFYPLNYGDECTIAFLSKIHTIDPEKTPVLYEKYKKMQIIFNKVEKFLETPSILPKIIIIYGPTACGKTALSISIAKYLGTEIISADSRQIYRHMDVGTGKITREQIQWIPHHMLDIRNPDEEYSVGEYQKETFEIIQDMHSRKKVPILCGGTGLYLDSVAFHFDIPPMKPDWEYREKLDKIRCEKDNEYLWKMLHDLDREYAETIHPNSHHAVIRALEVLEKTGKSKSELRVKKDPLFDILFLTPYDGDRAKLYERINARIEEMFENGLMDEVKSILEKWYNSDCKGLTTIGYKEVIEYFDGKCTLNECKAKIQQGNRNYAKRQLTWFRKYEEWNN
;
A
#
# COMPACT_ATOMS: atom_id res chain seq x y z
N MET A 1 16.10 -68.14 5.48
CA MET A 1 16.48 -67.42 4.25
C MET A 1 15.22 -67.21 3.41
N SER A 2 14.64 -66.01 3.45
CA SER A 2 13.61 -65.61 2.48
C SER A 2 13.41 -64.10 2.57
N SER A 3 13.80 -63.43 1.50
CA SER A 3 13.59 -62.03 1.19
C SER A 3 12.12 -61.64 1.21
N THR A 4 11.78 -60.49 1.78
CA THR A 4 10.68 -59.68 1.23
C THR A 4 10.99 -58.19 1.44
N ARG A 5 11.19 -57.48 0.31
CA ARG A 5 11.29 -56.03 0.24
C ARG A 5 9.93 -55.43 0.57
N ILE A 6 9.87 -54.47 1.49
CA ILE A 6 8.70 -53.61 1.67
C ILE A 6 9.01 -52.27 0.98
N ALA A 7 8.17 -51.95 0.00
CA ALA A 7 8.25 -50.77 -0.84
C ALA A 7 7.94 -49.49 -0.06
N SER A 8 8.67 -48.41 -0.38
CA SER A 8 8.34 -47.06 0.07
C SER A 8 7.22 -46.45 -0.80
N PRO A 9 6.31 -45.62 -0.25
CA PRO A 9 5.33 -44.90 -1.06
C PRO A 9 6.00 -43.76 -1.81
N ALA A 10 5.70 -43.68 -3.10
CA ALA A 10 6.23 -42.72 -4.05
C ALA A 10 6.00 -41.26 -3.64
N ARG A 11 7.06 -40.45 -3.68
CA ARG A 11 6.99 -38.98 -3.72
C ARG A 11 6.27 -38.56 -5.00
N SER A 12 5.09 -37.95 -4.88
CA SER A 12 4.42 -37.28 -5.99
C SER A 12 5.28 -36.10 -6.46
N LYS A 13 5.96 -36.27 -7.59
CA LYS A 13 6.62 -35.16 -8.31
C LYS A 13 5.53 -34.23 -8.83
N ALA A 14 5.42 -33.03 -8.25
CA ALA A 14 4.69 -31.94 -8.87
C ALA A 14 5.32 -31.63 -10.24
N LYS A 15 4.49 -31.61 -11.29
CA LYS A 15 4.92 -31.31 -12.66
C LYS A 15 5.39 -29.84 -12.74
N PRO A 16 6.48 -29.53 -13.46
CA PRO A 16 6.87 -28.16 -13.70
C PRO A 16 5.86 -27.46 -14.63
N LEU A 17 5.51 -26.22 -14.29
CA LEU A 17 4.72 -25.30 -15.10
C LEU A 17 5.45 -25.06 -16.44
N ALA A 18 4.82 -25.46 -17.55
CA ALA A 18 5.32 -25.20 -18.89
C ALA A 18 4.96 -23.76 -19.29
N PHE A 19 5.96 -22.88 -19.35
CA PHE A 19 5.84 -21.53 -19.90
C PHE A 19 6.26 -21.52 -21.38
N TYR A 20 5.37 -21.04 -22.25
CA TYR A 20 5.66 -20.85 -23.68
C TYR A 20 6.50 -19.59 -23.91
N PRO A 21 7.45 -19.59 -24.86
CA PRO A 21 8.29 -18.43 -25.14
C PRO A 21 7.49 -17.31 -25.81
N ALA A 22 7.69 -16.08 -25.34
CA ALA A 22 7.13 -14.87 -25.93
C ALA A 22 7.67 -14.65 -27.36
N SER A 23 6.76 -14.50 -28.32
CA SER A 23 7.07 -14.22 -29.73
C SER A 23 7.70 -12.83 -29.88
N ARG A 24 8.84 -12.79 -30.57
CA ARG A 24 9.51 -11.58 -31.07
C ARG A 24 8.61 -10.87 -32.08
N ASP A 25 8.21 -9.63 -31.78
CA ASP A 25 7.87 -8.66 -32.81
C ASP A 25 8.17 -7.24 -32.30
N THR A 26 9.44 -6.87 -32.44
CA THR A 26 9.99 -5.54 -32.12
C THR A 26 10.20 -4.78 -33.42
N SER A 27 9.48 -3.66 -33.59
CA SER A 27 9.95 -2.39 -34.19
C SER A 27 8.83 -1.60 -34.89
N ARG A 28 7.90 -1.03 -34.12
CA ARG A 28 7.26 0.26 -34.45
C ARG A 28 7.03 0.99 -33.14
N SER A 29 7.49 2.24 -33.05
CA SER A 29 7.42 3.05 -31.82
C SER A 29 6.00 3.04 -31.25
N ILE A 30 5.88 2.63 -29.98
CA ILE A 30 4.60 2.57 -29.24
C ILE A 30 3.93 3.95 -29.20
N LEU A 31 4.72 5.03 -29.26
CA LEU A 31 4.26 6.42 -29.41
C LEU A 31 3.36 6.63 -30.64
N SER A 32 3.58 5.92 -31.76
CA SER A 32 2.77 6.07 -32.97
C SER A 32 1.40 5.36 -32.89
N ARG A 33 1.26 4.35 -32.03
CA ARG A 33 0.01 3.56 -31.89
C ARG A 33 -1.00 4.21 -30.94
N LEU A 34 -0.55 5.08 -30.03
CA LEU A 34 -1.40 5.74 -29.03
C LEU A 34 -2.16 6.95 -29.57
N CYS A 35 -1.61 7.70 -30.53
CA CYS A 35 -2.30 8.89 -31.09
C CYS A 35 -3.58 8.57 -31.87
N VAL A 36 -3.66 7.41 -32.53
CA VAL A 36 -4.73 7.15 -33.52
C VAL A 36 -5.95 6.45 -32.92
N LYS A 37 -5.83 5.79 -31.76
CA LYS A 37 -6.87 4.87 -31.27
C LYS A 37 -7.86 5.45 -30.26
N TRP A 38 -7.63 6.65 -29.72
CA TRP A 38 -8.41 7.21 -28.61
C TRP A 38 -8.80 8.69 -28.73
N CYS A 39 -8.67 9.32 -29.91
CA CYS A 39 -9.12 10.69 -30.10
C CYS A 39 -9.96 10.88 -31.38
N PRO A 40 -11.28 10.63 -31.35
CA PRO A 40 -12.18 10.96 -32.45
C PRO A 40 -12.58 12.44 -32.50
N ARG A 41 -12.03 13.31 -31.62
CA ARG A 41 -12.52 14.69 -31.41
C ARG A 41 -11.44 15.78 -31.40
N LEU A 42 -10.23 15.50 -31.88
CA LEU A 42 -9.27 16.56 -32.22
C LEU A 42 -9.54 17.06 -33.65
N GLU A 43 -10.76 17.52 -33.89
CA GLU A 43 -11.03 18.48 -34.96
C GLU A 43 -11.58 19.76 -34.33
N SER A 44 -10.91 20.88 -34.62
CA SER A 44 -11.30 22.28 -34.38
C SER A 44 -11.09 22.90 -32.98
N ASN A 45 -10.03 23.73 -32.90
CA ASN A 45 -10.01 25.08 -32.32
C ASN A 45 -10.69 25.37 -30.96
N GLN A 46 -10.31 24.66 -29.90
CA GLN A 46 -10.39 25.23 -28.54
C GLN A 46 -9.04 25.12 -27.82
N CYS A 47 -8.10 25.97 -28.26
CA CYS A 47 -6.92 26.31 -27.48
C CYS A 47 -7.36 27.09 -26.23
N LEU A 48 -7.49 26.40 -25.09
CA LEU A 48 -7.50 27.05 -23.78
C LEU A 48 -6.17 27.78 -23.60
N SER A 49 -6.26 29.09 -23.45
CA SER A 49 -5.12 29.99 -23.31
C SER A 49 -4.29 29.65 -22.07
N LEU A 50 -2.96 29.75 -22.22
CA LEU A 50 -1.91 29.53 -21.21
C LEU A 50 -2.10 30.26 -19.86
N ARG A 51 -3.05 31.21 -19.77
CA ARG A 51 -3.37 31.91 -18.51
C ARG A 51 -4.22 31.07 -17.55
N SER A 52 -5.01 30.11 -18.05
CA SER A 52 -5.88 29.29 -17.20
C SER A 52 -5.14 28.17 -16.46
N ALA A 53 -3.95 27.78 -16.92
CA ALA A 53 -3.12 26.74 -16.29
C ALA A 53 -2.23 27.24 -15.14
N LEU A 54 -2.07 28.57 -14.99
CA LEU A 54 -1.20 29.18 -13.97
C LEU A 54 -1.83 29.26 -12.57
N PHE A 55 -3.15 29.09 -12.46
CA PHE A 55 -3.91 29.26 -11.21
C PHE A 55 -4.57 27.98 -10.68
N TYR A 56 -4.44 26.84 -11.38
CA TYR A 56 -4.91 25.56 -10.87
C TYR A 56 -3.78 24.89 -10.07
N PRO A 57 -4.01 24.48 -8.81
CA PRO A 57 -3.08 23.60 -8.14
C PRO A 57 -3.01 22.33 -8.97
N LEU A 58 -1.86 22.06 -9.59
CA LEU A 58 -1.61 20.85 -10.38
C LEU A 58 -1.56 19.65 -9.43
N ASN A 59 -2.75 19.25 -9.01
CA ASN A 59 -3.05 17.98 -8.40
C ASN A 59 -2.74 16.91 -9.45
N TYR A 60 -1.96 15.94 -9.01
CA TYR A 60 -1.49 14.84 -9.83
C TYR A 60 -2.69 13.98 -10.24
N GLY A 61 -3.23 14.27 -11.42
CA GLY A 61 -4.38 13.57 -11.96
C GLY A 61 -4.81 14.15 -13.31
N ASP A 62 -4.80 15.47 -13.49
CA ASP A 62 -5.49 16.08 -14.62
C ASP A 62 -5.00 15.60 -16.00
N GLU A 63 -5.95 15.36 -16.91
CA GLU A 63 -5.72 15.00 -18.33
C GLU A 63 -4.77 15.99 -19.03
N CYS A 64 -4.76 17.25 -18.56
CA CYS A 64 -3.79 18.26 -18.94
C CYS A 64 -2.34 17.81 -18.73
N THR A 65 -2.02 17.00 -17.73
CA THR A 65 -0.64 16.60 -17.41
C THR A 65 -0.06 15.70 -18.51
N ILE A 66 -0.83 14.78 -19.08
CA ILE A 66 -0.35 13.89 -20.16
C ILE A 66 -0.33 14.61 -21.51
N ALA A 67 -1.32 15.46 -21.80
CA ALA A 67 -1.29 16.31 -22.99
C ALA A 67 -0.13 17.32 -22.93
N PHE A 68 0.17 17.87 -21.75
CA PHE A 68 1.32 18.72 -21.47
C PHE A 68 2.62 17.94 -21.68
N LEU A 69 2.67 16.66 -21.29
CA LEU A 69 3.84 15.80 -21.52
C LEU A 69 4.17 15.53 -23.01
N SER A 70 3.20 15.73 -23.91
CA SER A 70 3.42 15.62 -25.36
C SER A 70 3.83 16.95 -26.05
N LYS A 71 3.71 18.09 -25.35
CA LYS A 71 3.98 19.45 -25.87
C LYS A 71 5.17 20.15 -25.16
N ILE A 72 6.01 19.38 -24.47
CA ILE A 72 6.98 19.85 -23.44
C ILE A 72 8.17 20.67 -23.96
N HIS A 73 8.44 20.71 -25.26
CA HIS A 73 9.53 21.57 -25.77
C HIS A 73 9.31 23.09 -25.51
N THR A 74 8.27 23.46 -24.77
CA THR A 74 7.86 24.84 -24.43
C THR A 74 7.91 25.20 -22.94
N ILE A 75 8.33 24.30 -22.03
CA ILE A 75 8.51 24.67 -20.61
C ILE A 75 9.81 25.46 -20.44
N ASP A 76 9.68 26.78 -20.35
CA ASP A 76 10.77 27.70 -20.06
C ASP A 76 11.23 27.51 -18.60
N PRO A 77 12.47 27.01 -18.36
CA PRO A 77 12.98 26.76 -17.01
C PRO A 77 13.08 28.03 -16.16
N GLU A 78 13.29 29.18 -16.78
CA GLU A 78 13.42 30.46 -16.09
C GLU A 78 12.06 31.00 -15.65
N LYS A 79 10.99 30.71 -16.40
CA LYS A 79 9.64 31.16 -16.08
C LYS A 79 8.88 30.22 -15.14
N THR A 80 9.21 28.92 -15.14
CA THR A 80 8.46 27.91 -14.37
C THR A 80 9.36 26.86 -13.70
N PRO A 81 10.30 27.28 -12.83
CA PRO A 81 11.33 26.40 -12.28
C PRO A 81 10.77 25.22 -11.48
N VAL A 82 9.68 25.42 -10.70
CA VAL A 82 9.05 24.37 -9.89
C VAL A 82 8.42 23.27 -10.76
N LEU A 83 7.75 23.65 -11.84
CA LEU A 83 7.15 22.74 -12.80
C LEU A 83 8.21 21.94 -13.55
N TYR A 84 9.30 22.61 -13.94
CA TYR A 84 10.41 21.98 -14.65
C TYR A 84 11.13 20.92 -13.79
N GLU A 85 11.34 21.19 -12.50
CA GLU A 85 11.91 20.20 -11.58
C GLU A 85 10.97 19.00 -11.33
N LYS A 86 9.66 19.25 -11.20
CA LYS A 86 8.66 18.18 -11.12
C LYS A 86 8.68 17.30 -12.38
N TYR A 87 8.82 17.93 -13.55
CA TYR A 87 8.94 17.23 -14.83
C TYR A 87 10.19 16.34 -14.91
N LYS A 88 11.37 16.87 -14.57
CA LYS A 88 12.62 16.08 -14.55
C LYS A 88 12.51 14.84 -13.66
N LYS A 89 11.97 15.00 -12.45
CA LYS A 89 11.75 13.87 -11.53
C LYS A 89 10.84 12.82 -12.16
N MET A 90 9.78 13.26 -12.82
CA MET A 90 8.84 12.37 -13.50
C MET A 90 9.51 11.60 -14.65
N GLN A 91 10.33 12.27 -15.47
CA GLN A 91 11.10 11.63 -16.54
C GLN A 91 12.04 10.55 -16.02
N ILE A 92 12.75 10.81 -14.92
CA ILE A 92 13.62 9.81 -14.29
C ILE A 92 12.82 8.56 -13.89
N ILE A 93 11.63 8.73 -13.32
CA ILE A 93 10.76 7.61 -12.94
C ILE A 93 10.29 6.84 -14.17
N PHE A 94 9.81 7.54 -15.22
CA PHE A 94 9.37 6.88 -16.45
C PHE A 94 10.50 6.11 -17.14
N ASN A 95 11.71 6.68 -17.21
CA ASN A 95 12.88 5.99 -17.75
C ASN A 95 13.23 4.73 -16.93
N LYS A 96 13.09 4.77 -15.60
CA LYS A 96 13.25 3.57 -14.75
C LYS A 96 12.20 2.52 -15.06
N VAL A 97 10.94 2.92 -15.21
CA VAL A 97 9.83 2.03 -15.58
C VAL A 97 10.08 1.39 -16.95
N GLU A 98 10.45 2.18 -17.97
CA GLU A 98 10.74 1.66 -19.31
C GLU A 98 11.90 0.67 -19.29
N LYS A 99 13.04 1.04 -18.69
CA LYS A 99 14.19 0.16 -18.54
C LYS A 99 13.82 -1.14 -17.83
N PHE A 100 13.04 -1.03 -16.74
CA PHE A 100 12.55 -2.20 -16.03
C PHE A 100 11.69 -3.09 -16.92
N LEU A 101 10.78 -2.54 -17.72
CA LEU A 101 9.92 -3.29 -18.64
C LEU A 101 10.69 -3.93 -19.80
N GLU A 102 11.73 -3.29 -20.31
CA GLU A 102 12.58 -3.80 -21.39
C GLU A 102 13.56 -4.89 -20.94
N THR A 103 14.00 -4.86 -19.67
CA THR A 103 14.96 -5.83 -19.13
C THR A 103 14.36 -7.24 -19.12
N PRO A 104 14.92 -8.24 -19.81
CA PRO A 104 14.35 -9.60 -19.81
C PRO A 104 14.34 -10.19 -18.41
N SER A 105 13.23 -10.84 -18.04
CA SER A 105 13.09 -11.52 -16.75
C SER A 105 12.32 -12.82 -16.91
N ILE A 106 12.74 -13.84 -16.16
CA ILE A 106 12.02 -15.11 -16.06
C ILE A 106 10.85 -15.04 -15.09
N LEU A 107 10.85 -14.04 -14.20
CA LEU A 107 9.79 -13.81 -13.23
C LEU A 107 8.77 -12.81 -13.79
N PRO A 108 7.49 -12.96 -13.44
CA PRO A 108 6.48 -11.96 -13.76
C PRO A 108 6.79 -10.62 -13.10
N LYS A 109 6.55 -9.52 -13.82
CA LYS A 109 6.91 -8.16 -13.37
C LYS A 109 5.82 -7.52 -12.54
N ILE A 110 6.21 -6.80 -11.50
CA ILE A 110 5.34 -5.96 -10.68
C ILE A 110 6.03 -4.65 -10.33
N ILE A 111 5.27 -3.57 -10.24
CA ILE A 111 5.76 -2.27 -9.78
C ILE A 111 5.18 -2.04 -8.38
N ILE A 112 6.04 -1.73 -7.41
CA ILE A 112 5.64 -1.40 -6.04
C ILE A 112 5.89 0.09 -5.79
N ILE A 113 4.82 0.83 -5.55
CA ILE A 113 4.86 2.25 -5.16
C ILE A 113 4.61 2.35 -3.66
N TYR A 114 5.64 2.73 -2.93
CA TYR A 114 5.63 2.78 -1.47
C TYR A 114 5.95 4.19 -0.94
N GLY A 115 5.78 4.39 0.36
CA GLY A 115 6.11 5.65 1.04
C GLY A 115 5.09 6.08 2.09
N PRO A 116 5.42 7.10 2.90
CA PRO A 116 4.57 7.54 4.00
C PRO A 116 3.25 8.19 3.50
N THR A 117 2.27 8.35 4.39
CA THR A 117 1.06 9.13 4.08
C THR A 117 1.42 10.54 3.59
N ALA A 118 0.61 11.11 2.70
CA ALA A 118 0.80 12.43 2.08
C ALA A 118 2.07 12.64 1.23
N CYS A 119 2.84 11.60 0.88
CA CYS A 119 4.00 11.76 -0.02
C CYS A 119 3.68 11.77 -1.53
N GLY A 120 2.41 11.59 -1.94
CA GLY A 120 2.00 11.60 -3.34
C GLY A 120 2.08 10.25 -4.06
N LYS A 121 1.77 9.14 -3.37
CA LYS A 121 1.74 7.80 -3.98
C LYS A 121 0.63 7.64 -5.03
N THR A 122 -0.60 8.02 -4.69
CA THR A 122 -1.79 7.90 -5.54
C THR A 122 -1.58 8.58 -6.89
N ALA A 123 -1.19 9.84 -6.83
CA ALA A 123 -0.65 10.67 -7.89
C ALA A 123 0.31 9.95 -8.87
N LEU A 124 1.37 9.36 -8.32
CA LEU A 124 2.38 8.64 -9.09
C LEU A 124 1.81 7.35 -9.69
N SER A 125 1.04 6.59 -8.93
CA SER A 125 0.44 5.33 -9.39
C SER A 125 -0.52 5.55 -10.55
N ILE A 126 -1.37 6.58 -10.51
CA ILE A 126 -2.27 6.95 -11.61
C ILE A 126 -1.46 7.31 -12.86
N SER A 127 -0.41 8.13 -12.70
CA SER A 127 0.41 8.58 -13.82
C SER A 127 1.07 7.40 -14.56
N ILE A 128 1.64 6.45 -13.79
CA ILE A 128 2.24 5.23 -14.35
C ILE A 128 1.16 4.31 -14.92
N ALA A 129 0.03 4.15 -14.23
CA ALA A 129 -1.07 3.30 -14.68
C ALA A 129 -1.64 3.74 -16.03
N LYS A 130 -1.84 5.05 -16.21
CA LYS A 130 -2.26 5.63 -17.49
C LYS A 130 -1.25 5.37 -18.60
N TYR A 131 0.04 5.59 -18.32
CA TYR A 131 1.11 5.39 -19.29
C TYR A 131 1.19 3.94 -19.78
N LEU A 132 1.03 2.99 -18.87
CA LEU A 132 1.13 1.56 -19.17
C LEU A 132 -0.20 0.91 -19.59
N GLY A 133 -1.33 1.61 -19.46
CA GLY A 133 -2.67 1.02 -19.64
C GLY A 133 -2.96 -0.12 -18.65
N THR A 134 -2.46 0.00 -17.42
CA THR A 134 -2.54 -1.05 -16.39
C THR A 134 -3.49 -0.68 -15.24
N GLU A 135 -3.51 -1.49 -14.18
CA GLU A 135 -4.41 -1.37 -13.02
C GLU A 135 -3.61 -1.26 -11.73
N ILE A 136 -4.26 -0.77 -10.68
CA ILE A 136 -3.64 -0.48 -9.39
C ILE A 136 -4.26 -1.37 -8.32
N ILE A 137 -3.42 -1.94 -7.45
CA ILE A 137 -3.83 -2.72 -6.28
C ILE A 137 -3.47 -1.89 -5.04
N SER A 138 -4.45 -1.53 -4.23
CA SER A 138 -4.23 -0.75 -3.01
C SER A 138 -3.58 -1.60 -1.92
N ALA A 139 -2.44 -1.14 -1.39
CA ALA A 139 -1.77 -1.69 -0.23
C ALA A 139 -1.96 -0.77 1.01
N ASP A 140 -3.21 -0.43 1.29
CA ASP A 140 -3.62 0.37 2.42
C ASP A 140 -4.65 -0.36 3.27
N SER A 141 -4.26 -0.74 4.50
CA SER A 141 -5.09 -1.49 5.43
C SER A 141 -6.29 -0.72 5.99
N ARG A 142 -6.45 0.58 5.66
CA ARG A 142 -7.60 1.40 6.05
C ARG A 142 -8.56 1.64 4.89
N GLN A 143 -8.05 1.78 3.66
CA GLN A 143 -8.89 2.04 2.48
C GLN A 143 -9.69 0.81 2.00
N ILE A 144 -9.45 -0.36 2.58
CA ILE A 144 -10.26 -1.56 2.39
C ILE A 144 -11.70 -1.41 2.91
N TYR A 145 -11.94 -0.49 3.86
CA TYR A 145 -13.21 -0.35 4.53
C TYR A 145 -14.18 0.55 3.76
N ARG A 146 -15.40 0.05 3.54
CA ARG A 146 -16.53 0.81 2.99
C ARG A 146 -16.92 1.94 3.93
N HIS A 147 -17.40 3.04 3.34
CA HIS A 147 -17.88 4.24 4.06
C HIS A 147 -16.80 5.02 4.82
N MET A 148 -15.54 4.59 4.77
CA MET A 148 -14.40 5.26 5.37
C MET A 148 -13.55 5.90 4.27
N ASP A 149 -13.99 7.04 3.75
CA ASP A 149 -13.44 7.66 2.54
C ASP A 149 -12.56 8.87 2.87
N VAL A 150 -13.14 9.88 3.54
CA VAL A 150 -12.49 11.15 3.90
C VAL A 150 -11.37 10.88 4.90
N GLY A 151 -11.65 10.19 6.01
CA GLY A 151 -10.66 9.97 7.07
C GLY A 151 -9.50 9.06 6.68
N THR A 152 -9.70 8.17 5.70
CA THR A 152 -8.63 7.32 5.15
C THR A 152 -7.93 7.97 3.95
N GLY A 153 -8.45 9.12 3.50
CA GLY A 153 -8.00 9.82 2.31
C GLY A 153 -8.00 8.91 1.09
N LYS A 154 -9.10 8.17 0.93
CA LYS A 154 -9.37 7.28 -0.19
C LYS A 154 -9.44 8.07 -1.49
N ILE A 155 -9.00 7.43 -2.57
CA ILE A 155 -9.07 8.02 -3.90
C ILE A 155 -10.53 8.27 -4.30
N THR A 156 -10.84 9.47 -4.78
CA THR A 156 -12.21 9.79 -5.21
C THR A 156 -12.52 9.20 -6.58
N ARG A 157 -13.80 9.09 -6.94
CA ARG A 157 -14.22 8.57 -8.26
C ARG A 157 -13.65 9.41 -9.41
N GLU A 158 -13.56 10.71 -9.22
CA GLU A 158 -12.96 11.65 -10.18
C GLU A 158 -11.47 11.39 -10.35
N GLN A 159 -10.76 11.06 -9.26
CA GLN A 159 -9.32 10.76 -9.28
C GLN A 159 -9.00 9.38 -9.85
N ILE A 160 -9.91 8.41 -9.73
CA ILE A 160 -9.74 7.06 -10.30
C ILE A 160 -9.56 7.14 -11.83
N GLN A 161 -10.17 8.12 -12.50
CA GLN A 161 -9.97 8.41 -13.94
C GLN A 161 -10.07 7.17 -14.84
N TRP A 162 -11.06 6.32 -14.55
CA TRP A 162 -11.35 5.06 -15.26
C TRP A 162 -10.28 3.97 -15.11
N ILE A 163 -9.28 4.15 -14.25
CA ILE A 163 -8.26 3.15 -13.96
C ILE A 163 -8.80 2.19 -12.90
N PRO A 164 -8.90 0.89 -13.16
CA PRO A 164 -9.34 -0.06 -12.15
C PRO A 164 -8.41 -0.01 -10.92
N HIS A 165 -9.02 0.20 -9.75
CA HIS A 165 -8.37 0.12 -8.45
C HIS A 165 -8.95 -1.07 -7.68
N HIS A 166 -8.09 -2.01 -7.32
CA HIS A 166 -8.44 -3.19 -6.53
C HIS A 166 -8.14 -2.95 -5.05
N MET A 167 -8.72 -3.79 -4.18
CA MET A 167 -8.50 -3.76 -2.72
C MET A 167 -8.99 -2.45 -2.04
N LEU A 168 -10.02 -1.83 -2.63
CA LEU A 168 -10.78 -0.71 -2.04
C LEU A 168 -12.21 -1.18 -1.78
N ASP A 169 -12.81 -0.74 -0.69
CA ASP A 169 -14.24 -1.02 -0.38
C ASP A 169 -14.61 -2.53 -0.37
N ILE A 170 -13.67 -3.37 0.05
CA ILE A 170 -13.81 -4.83 0.08
C ILE A 170 -14.36 -5.37 1.40
N ARG A 171 -14.36 -4.57 2.47
CA ARG A 171 -14.84 -4.94 3.81
C ARG A 171 -15.68 -3.83 4.44
N ASN A 172 -16.61 -4.19 5.33
CA ASN A 172 -17.32 -3.25 6.19
C ASN A 172 -16.47 -2.88 7.42
N PRO A 173 -16.71 -1.73 8.07
CA PRO A 173 -15.90 -1.27 9.22
C PRO A 173 -15.88 -2.22 10.44
N ASP A 174 -16.85 -3.09 10.57
CA ASP A 174 -16.99 -4.13 11.60
C ASP A 174 -16.36 -5.48 11.22
N GLU A 175 -15.93 -5.66 9.98
CA GLU A 175 -15.28 -6.88 9.52
C GLU A 175 -13.77 -6.84 9.77
N GLU A 176 -13.21 -7.98 10.19
CA GLU A 176 -11.77 -8.12 10.28
C GLU A 176 -11.15 -8.38 8.90
N TYR A 177 -9.90 -7.96 8.75
CA TYR A 177 -9.13 -8.26 7.55
C TYR A 177 -7.66 -8.44 7.88
N SER A 178 -7.15 -9.64 7.61
CA SER A 178 -5.79 -10.03 7.93
C SER A 178 -4.84 -9.84 6.75
N VAL A 179 -3.53 -9.77 7.05
CA VAL A 179 -2.49 -9.82 6.01
C VAL A 179 -2.54 -11.14 5.21
N GLY A 180 -3.03 -12.23 5.81
CA GLY A 180 -3.20 -13.53 5.13
C GLY A 180 -4.24 -13.48 4.04
N GLU A 181 -5.40 -12.90 4.34
CA GLU A 181 -6.45 -12.66 3.36
C GLU A 181 -5.99 -11.70 2.27
N TYR A 182 -5.36 -10.58 2.67
CA TYR A 182 -4.81 -9.61 1.73
C TYR A 182 -3.83 -10.25 0.74
N GLN A 183 -2.87 -11.05 1.23
CA GLN A 183 -1.87 -11.70 0.39
C GLN A 183 -2.54 -12.63 -0.62
N LYS A 184 -3.48 -13.47 -0.17
CA LYS A 184 -4.20 -14.42 -1.01
C LYS A 184 -4.99 -13.71 -2.11
N GLU A 185 -5.87 -12.78 -1.73
CA GLU A 185 -6.72 -12.03 -2.68
C GLU A 185 -5.85 -11.20 -3.66
N THR A 186 -4.75 -10.61 -3.17
CA THR A 186 -3.82 -9.85 -4.03
C THR A 186 -3.11 -10.74 -5.06
N PHE A 187 -2.70 -11.96 -4.70
CA PHE A 187 -2.11 -12.88 -5.68
C PHE A 187 -3.10 -13.31 -6.77
N GLU A 188 -4.37 -13.53 -6.41
CA GLU A 188 -5.42 -13.82 -7.39
C GLU A 188 -5.58 -12.67 -8.40
N ILE A 189 -5.59 -11.43 -7.93
CA ILE A 189 -5.65 -10.22 -8.78
C ILE A 189 -4.40 -10.09 -9.66
N ILE A 190 -3.21 -10.25 -9.08
CA ILE A 190 -1.94 -10.17 -9.82
C ILE A 190 -1.91 -11.21 -10.95
N GLN A 191 -2.34 -12.44 -10.66
CA GLN A 191 -2.39 -13.52 -11.64
C GLN A 191 -3.36 -13.20 -12.79
N ASP A 192 -4.56 -12.70 -12.47
CA ASP A 192 -5.51 -12.24 -13.49
C ASP A 192 -4.92 -11.13 -14.37
N MET A 193 -4.31 -10.11 -13.77
CA MET A 193 -3.67 -9.02 -14.50
C MET A 193 -2.56 -9.50 -15.43
N HIS A 194 -1.68 -10.39 -14.96
CA HIS A 194 -0.62 -10.97 -15.80
C HIS A 194 -1.20 -11.81 -16.93
N SER A 195 -2.29 -12.55 -16.70
CA SER A 195 -2.97 -13.33 -17.76
C SER A 195 -3.50 -12.42 -18.88
N ARG A 196 -3.88 -11.19 -18.54
CA ARG A 196 -4.29 -10.12 -19.46
C ARG A 196 -3.12 -9.27 -19.99
N LYS A 197 -1.88 -9.72 -19.77
CA LYS A 197 -0.63 -9.05 -20.17
C LYS A 197 -0.47 -7.63 -19.60
N LYS A 198 -1.06 -7.37 -18.44
CA LYS A 198 -0.90 -6.12 -17.69
C LYS A 198 0.19 -6.26 -16.64
N VAL A 199 0.89 -5.17 -16.33
CA VAL A 199 1.92 -5.12 -15.27
C VAL A 199 1.29 -4.50 -14.02
N PRO A 200 1.06 -5.27 -12.94
CA PRO A 200 0.40 -4.76 -11.74
C PRO A 200 1.19 -3.65 -11.06
N ILE A 201 0.46 -2.66 -10.55
CA ILE A 201 1.00 -1.61 -9.70
C ILE A 201 0.45 -1.81 -8.29
N LEU A 202 1.28 -2.25 -7.36
CA LEU A 202 0.94 -2.33 -5.95
C LEU A 202 1.28 -1.01 -5.27
N CYS A 203 0.29 -0.24 -4.83
CA CYS A 203 0.48 1.12 -4.33
C CYS A 203 -0.06 1.27 -2.91
N GLY A 204 0.77 1.68 -1.95
CA GLY A 204 0.26 1.92 -0.60
C GLY A 204 1.31 2.24 0.46
N GLY A 205 0.81 2.43 1.69
CA GLY A 205 1.61 2.80 2.85
C GLY A 205 1.67 1.70 3.93
N THR A 206 0.95 0.60 3.78
CA THR A 206 0.95 -0.48 4.76
C THR A 206 2.12 -1.43 4.47
N GLY A 207 3.24 -1.22 5.17
CA GLY A 207 4.47 -1.98 4.93
C GLY A 207 4.31 -3.49 5.05
N LEU A 208 3.47 -3.98 5.96
CA LEU A 208 3.21 -5.41 6.12
C LEU A 208 2.48 -6.02 4.92
N TYR A 209 1.58 -5.27 4.28
CA TYR A 209 0.87 -5.70 3.07
C TYR A 209 1.83 -5.76 1.89
N LEU A 210 2.64 -4.71 1.70
CA LEU A 210 3.66 -4.68 0.66
C LEU A 210 4.66 -5.83 0.81
N ASP A 211 5.20 -6.03 2.01
CA ASP A 211 6.13 -7.13 2.27
C ASP A 211 5.51 -8.51 1.99
N SER A 212 4.22 -8.70 2.30
CA SER A 212 3.55 -10.00 2.13
C SER A 212 3.52 -10.43 0.67
N VAL A 213 3.44 -9.47 -0.25
CA VAL A 213 3.47 -9.71 -1.69
C VAL A 213 4.92 -9.73 -2.19
N ALA A 214 5.73 -8.76 -1.78
CA ALA A 214 7.09 -8.56 -2.30
C ALA A 214 8.06 -9.68 -1.92
N PHE A 215 8.00 -10.17 -0.67
CA PHE A 215 8.96 -11.15 -0.15
C PHE A 215 8.37 -12.54 0.04
N HIS A 216 7.11 -12.74 -0.36
CA HIS A 216 6.41 -14.02 -0.33
C HIS A 216 6.65 -14.82 0.97
N PHE A 217 6.51 -14.18 2.13
CA PHE A 217 6.67 -14.88 3.40
C PHE A 217 5.41 -15.67 3.77
N ASP A 218 5.61 -16.80 4.43
CA ASP A 218 4.51 -17.63 4.92
C ASP A 218 3.75 -16.94 6.05
N ILE A 219 2.42 -16.96 5.93
CA ILE A 219 1.51 -16.50 6.96
C ILE A 219 0.96 -17.76 7.61
N PRO A 220 1.28 -18.01 8.90
CA PRO A 220 0.78 -19.19 9.59
C PRO A 220 -0.75 -19.27 9.45
N PRO A 221 -1.32 -20.39 8.95
CA PRO A 221 -2.74 -20.51 8.65
C PRO A 221 -3.54 -20.76 9.92
N MET A 222 -3.43 -19.85 10.88
CA MET A 222 -4.13 -19.91 12.15
C MET A 222 -4.97 -18.65 12.35
N LYS A 223 -6.22 -18.86 12.75
CA LYS A 223 -7.07 -17.78 13.20
C LYS A 223 -6.58 -17.24 14.54
N PRO A 224 -6.76 -15.93 14.80
CA PRO A 224 -6.57 -15.34 16.12
C PRO A 224 -7.31 -16.15 17.20
N ASP A 225 -6.65 -16.31 18.34
CA ASP A 225 -7.23 -16.83 19.56
C ASP A 225 -7.62 -15.68 20.48
N TRP A 226 -8.88 -15.25 20.40
CA TRP A 226 -9.31 -14.07 21.14
C TRP A 226 -9.28 -14.28 22.66
N GLU A 227 -9.63 -15.47 23.13
CA GLU A 227 -9.58 -15.81 24.56
C GLU A 227 -8.13 -15.78 25.09
N TYR A 228 -7.19 -16.39 24.35
CA TYR A 228 -5.79 -16.37 24.76
C TYR A 228 -5.19 -14.96 24.69
N ARG A 229 -5.52 -14.19 23.66
CA ARG A 229 -5.08 -12.78 23.55
C ARG A 229 -5.61 -11.94 24.69
N GLU A 230 -6.87 -12.08 25.05
CA GLU A 230 -7.48 -11.35 26.16
C GLU A 230 -6.82 -11.73 27.50
N LYS A 231 -6.50 -13.01 27.70
CA LYS A 231 -5.73 -13.46 28.87
C LYS A 231 -4.35 -12.80 28.93
N LEU A 232 -3.61 -12.77 27.82
CA LEU A 232 -2.30 -12.12 27.75
C LEU A 232 -2.42 -10.60 27.94
N ASP A 233 -3.49 -9.97 27.45
CA ASP A 233 -3.71 -8.54 27.62
C ASP A 233 -4.09 -8.17 29.07
N LYS A 234 -4.82 -9.04 29.78
CA LYS A 234 -5.05 -8.91 31.23
C LYS A 234 -3.74 -8.97 32.00
N ILE A 235 -2.88 -9.95 31.70
CA ILE A 235 -1.55 -10.04 32.31
C ILE A 235 -0.72 -8.77 32.05
N ARG A 236 -0.75 -8.26 30.82
CA ARG A 236 -0.08 -7.01 30.45
C ARG A 236 -0.62 -5.82 31.24
N CYS A 237 -1.93 -5.72 31.42
CA CYS A 237 -2.56 -4.65 32.20
C CYS A 237 -2.19 -4.72 33.69
N GLU A 238 -2.06 -5.92 34.25
CA GLU A 238 -1.71 -6.14 35.65
C GLU A 238 -0.23 -5.93 35.94
N LYS A 239 0.65 -6.36 35.03
CA LYS A 239 2.11 -6.45 35.29
C LYS A 239 3.00 -5.58 34.43
N ASP A 240 2.50 -5.05 33.31
CA ASP A 240 3.20 -4.29 32.26
C ASP A 240 3.66 -5.06 31.00
N ASN A 241 4.19 -4.30 30.03
CA ASN A 241 4.71 -4.82 28.75
C ASN A 241 6.02 -5.60 28.91
N GLU A 242 6.85 -5.23 29.87
CA GLU A 242 8.16 -5.86 30.11
C GLU A 242 7.97 -7.27 30.64
N TYR A 243 7.01 -7.45 31.55
CA TYR A 243 6.64 -8.78 32.04
C TYR A 243 6.19 -9.70 30.91
N LEU A 244 5.33 -9.20 30.02
CA LEU A 244 4.84 -9.97 28.89
C LEU A 244 5.96 -10.32 27.89
N TRP A 245 6.86 -9.37 27.63
CA TRP A 245 8.04 -9.61 26.81
C TRP A 245 8.97 -10.66 27.44
N LYS A 246 9.15 -10.61 28.76
CA LYS A 246 9.94 -11.60 29.50
C LYS A 246 9.34 -13.00 29.39
N MET A 247 8.01 -13.13 29.45
CA MET A 247 7.35 -14.42 29.19
C MET A 247 7.71 -14.98 27.82
N LEU A 248 7.75 -14.13 26.78
CA LEU A 248 8.19 -14.56 25.46
C LEU A 248 9.68 -14.88 25.45
N HIS A 249 10.52 -14.06 26.07
CA HIS A 249 11.96 -14.26 26.12
C HIS A 249 12.34 -15.58 26.80
N ASP A 250 11.63 -15.97 27.86
CA ASP A 250 11.85 -17.23 28.57
C ASP A 250 11.48 -18.47 27.72
N LEU A 251 10.59 -18.30 26.73
CA LEU A 251 10.13 -19.37 25.84
C LEU A 251 10.82 -19.38 24.46
N ASP A 252 11.16 -18.20 23.93
CA ASP A 252 11.72 -17.96 22.58
C ASP A 252 12.60 -16.70 22.62
N ARG A 253 13.80 -16.88 23.18
CA ARG A 253 14.78 -15.81 23.34
C ARG A 253 15.18 -15.16 22.02
N GLU A 254 15.45 -15.97 21.00
CA GLU A 254 15.92 -15.49 19.71
C GLU A 254 14.88 -14.55 19.07
N TYR A 255 13.60 -14.94 19.07
CA TYR A 255 12.57 -14.05 18.52
C TYR A 255 12.31 -12.84 19.40
N ALA A 256 12.30 -13.01 20.73
CA ALA A 256 12.06 -11.92 21.69
C ALA A 256 13.06 -10.77 21.52
N GLU A 257 14.35 -11.07 21.30
CA GLU A 257 15.40 -10.07 21.08
C GLU A 257 15.19 -9.25 19.79
N THR A 258 14.37 -9.75 18.84
CA THR A 258 14.03 -9.01 17.61
C THR A 258 12.89 -8.00 17.78
N ILE A 259 12.13 -8.07 18.88
CA ILE A 259 10.97 -7.21 19.13
C ILE A 259 11.14 -6.37 20.39
N HIS A 260 10.77 -5.10 20.31
CA HIS A 260 10.78 -4.21 21.47
C HIS A 260 9.63 -4.57 22.43
N PRO A 261 9.81 -4.55 23.76
CA PRO A 261 8.75 -4.85 24.75
C PRO A 261 7.44 -4.08 24.54
N ASN A 262 7.52 -2.77 24.26
CA ASN A 262 6.37 -1.93 23.91
C ASN A 262 5.57 -2.36 22.66
N SER A 263 6.10 -3.27 21.84
CA SER A 263 5.38 -3.87 20.71
C SER A 263 4.47 -5.02 21.19
N HIS A 264 3.65 -4.77 22.21
CA HIS A 264 2.86 -5.78 22.91
C HIS A 264 2.00 -6.64 21.97
N HIS A 265 1.39 -6.09 20.91
CA HIS A 265 0.68 -6.90 19.92
C HIS A 265 1.58 -7.93 19.20
N ALA A 266 2.84 -7.58 18.93
CA ALA A 266 3.81 -8.50 18.34
C ALA A 266 4.23 -9.59 19.34
N VAL A 267 4.39 -9.22 20.62
CA VAL A 267 4.69 -10.15 21.71
C VAL A 267 3.54 -11.14 21.92
N ILE A 268 2.30 -10.64 22.04
CA ILE A 268 1.07 -11.46 22.15
C ILE A 268 0.97 -12.42 20.98
N ARG A 269 1.17 -11.94 19.75
CA ARG A 269 1.13 -12.80 18.56
C ARG A 269 2.24 -13.86 18.56
N ALA A 270 3.42 -13.54 19.08
CA ALA A 270 4.52 -14.49 19.17
C ALA A 270 4.20 -15.61 20.16
N LEU A 271 3.73 -15.24 21.36
CA LEU A 271 3.27 -16.18 22.37
C LEU A 271 2.12 -17.05 21.87
N GLU A 272 1.16 -16.46 21.15
CA GLU A 272 0.04 -17.20 20.53
C GLU A 272 0.50 -18.20 19.47
N VAL A 273 1.44 -17.81 18.62
CA VAL A 273 2.02 -18.70 17.60
C VAL A 273 2.78 -19.85 18.26
N LEU A 274 3.59 -19.54 19.28
CA LEU A 274 4.37 -20.53 20.01
C LEU A 274 3.48 -21.53 20.75
N GLU A 275 2.45 -21.04 21.46
CA GLU A 275 1.47 -21.86 22.16
C GLU A 275 0.75 -22.83 21.22
N LYS A 276 0.32 -22.35 20.04
CA LYS A 276 -0.47 -23.16 19.10
C LYS A 276 0.35 -24.11 18.25
N THR A 277 1.59 -23.75 17.90
CA THR A 277 2.41 -24.52 16.95
C THR A 277 3.57 -25.26 17.60
N GLY A 278 3.95 -24.87 18.83
CA GLY A 278 5.19 -25.29 19.47
C GLY A 278 6.46 -24.77 18.77
N LYS A 279 6.34 -23.85 17.80
CA LYS A 279 7.45 -23.34 16.99
C LYS A 279 7.59 -21.83 17.13
N SER A 280 8.84 -21.37 17.09
CA SER A 280 9.14 -19.95 17.02
C SER A 280 8.54 -19.32 15.76
N LYS A 281 8.14 -18.05 15.87
CA LYS A 281 7.73 -17.27 14.69
C LYS A 281 8.91 -17.02 13.74
N SER A 282 10.16 -17.02 14.22
CA SER A 282 11.35 -17.01 13.36
C SER A 282 11.43 -18.26 12.49
N GLU A 283 11.22 -19.44 13.08
CA GLU A 283 11.26 -20.72 12.37
C GLU A 283 10.18 -20.82 11.29
N LEU A 284 8.99 -20.30 11.57
CA LEU A 284 7.88 -20.30 10.61
C LEU A 284 8.07 -19.28 9.49
N ARG A 285 8.96 -18.29 9.67
CA ARG A 285 9.23 -17.26 8.68
C ARG A 285 10.32 -17.70 7.72
N VAL A 286 10.01 -18.73 6.93
CA VAL A 286 10.91 -19.19 5.86
C VAL A 286 10.91 -18.14 4.74
N LYS A 287 12.09 -17.58 4.43
CA LYS A 287 12.26 -16.77 3.22
C LYS A 287 12.06 -17.69 2.01
N LYS A 288 11.08 -17.35 1.16
CA LYS A 288 10.86 -18.06 -0.10
C LYS A 288 11.54 -17.35 -1.25
N ASP A 289 11.71 -18.09 -2.33
CA ASP A 289 12.15 -17.54 -3.59
C ASP A 289 11.20 -16.41 -4.03
N PRO A 290 11.73 -15.32 -4.62
CA PRO A 290 10.92 -14.22 -5.10
C PRO A 290 9.95 -14.73 -6.18
N LEU A 291 8.68 -14.36 -6.05
CA LEU A 291 7.65 -14.69 -7.05
C LEU A 291 7.66 -13.72 -8.24
N PHE A 292 8.21 -12.53 -8.04
CA PHE A 292 8.14 -11.44 -9.00
C PHE A 292 9.49 -10.79 -9.19
N ASP A 293 9.68 -10.26 -10.39
CA ASP A 293 10.66 -9.22 -10.67
C ASP A 293 10.03 -7.87 -10.28
N ILE A 294 10.66 -7.13 -9.39
CA ILE A 294 10.04 -6.00 -8.68
C ILE A 294 10.79 -4.71 -8.96
N LEU A 295 10.06 -3.70 -9.43
CA LEU A 295 10.53 -2.31 -9.42
C LEU A 295 9.93 -1.58 -8.21
N PHE A 296 10.78 -1.19 -7.27
CA PHE A 296 10.40 -0.34 -6.14
C PHE A 296 10.50 1.14 -6.55
N LEU A 297 9.45 1.91 -6.23
CA LEU A 297 9.38 3.36 -6.49
C LEU A 297 8.80 4.08 -5.28
N THR A 298 9.32 5.27 -4.99
CA THR A 298 8.79 6.16 -3.94
C THR A 298 8.76 7.60 -4.43
N PRO A 299 7.66 8.34 -4.21
CA PRO A 299 7.60 9.78 -4.45
C PRO A 299 8.13 10.60 -3.27
N TYR A 300 8.53 9.96 -2.16
CA TYR A 300 9.13 10.65 -1.02
C TYR A 300 10.51 11.19 -1.37
N ASP A 301 10.73 12.48 -1.12
CA ASP A 301 11.92 13.23 -1.52
C ASP A 301 12.95 13.40 -0.40
N GLY A 302 12.73 12.77 0.76
CA GLY A 302 13.61 12.88 1.93
C GLY A 302 13.30 14.07 2.84
N ASP A 303 12.46 15.02 2.41
CA ASP A 303 12.17 16.23 3.17
C ASP A 303 11.04 15.99 4.18
N ARG A 304 11.45 15.70 5.41
CA ARG A 304 10.53 15.40 6.51
C ARG A 304 9.69 16.60 6.95
N ALA A 305 10.24 17.82 6.86
CA ALA A 305 9.51 19.02 7.26
C ALA A 305 8.34 19.28 6.29
N LYS A 306 8.62 19.24 4.98
CA LYS A 306 7.57 19.34 3.95
C LYS A 306 6.56 18.21 4.03
N LEU A 307 6.97 17.00 4.41
CA LEU A 307 6.04 15.90 4.62
C LEU A 307 5.06 16.21 5.76
N TYR A 308 5.54 16.76 6.87
CA TYR A 308 4.71 17.09 8.02
C TYR A 308 3.77 18.25 7.74
N GLU A 309 4.22 19.27 7.00
CA GLU A 309 3.36 20.35 6.52
C GLU A 309 2.22 19.79 5.65
N ARG A 310 2.54 18.91 4.69
CA ARG A 310 1.54 18.24 3.84
C ARG A 310 0.57 17.39 4.65
N ILE A 311 1.05 16.67 5.66
CA ILE A 311 0.19 15.89 6.56
C ILE A 311 -0.79 16.82 7.28
N ASN A 312 -0.30 17.89 7.90
CA ASN A 312 -1.15 18.79 8.68
C ASN A 312 -2.21 19.46 7.80
N ALA A 313 -1.81 19.98 6.63
CA ALA A 313 -2.73 20.59 5.68
C ALA A 313 -3.82 19.60 5.22
N ARG A 314 -3.43 18.35 4.93
CA ARG A 314 -4.38 17.30 4.54
C ARG A 314 -5.39 16.99 5.65
N ILE A 315 -4.99 17.05 6.92
CA ILE A 315 -5.94 16.85 8.02
C ILE A 315 -6.94 17.99 8.08
N GLU A 316 -6.51 19.25 7.91
CA GLU A 316 -7.47 20.38 7.85
C GLU A 316 -8.46 20.19 6.70
N GLU A 317 -7.96 19.81 5.51
CA GLU A 317 -8.79 19.50 4.34
C GLU A 317 -9.78 18.37 4.61
N MET A 318 -9.41 17.33 5.36
CA MET A 318 -10.35 16.26 5.75
C MET A 318 -11.51 16.79 6.60
N PHE A 319 -11.26 17.71 7.52
CA PHE A 319 -12.33 18.33 8.32
C PHE A 319 -13.23 19.20 7.44
N GLU A 320 -12.66 19.96 6.51
CA GLU A 320 -13.40 20.78 5.54
C GLU A 320 -14.26 19.91 4.60
N ASN A 321 -13.76 18.74 4.21
CA ASN A 321 -14.44 17.78 3.35
C ASN A 321 -15.42 16.84 4.08
N GLY A 322 -15.78 17.15 5.33
CA GLY A 322 -16.86 16.43 6.03
C GLY A 322 -16.43 15.18 6.80
N LEU A 323 -15.19 15.11 7.31
CA LEU A 323 -14.75 14.00 8.17
C LEU A 323 -15.70 13.76 9.36
N MET A 324 -16.21 14.82 9.98
CA MET A 324 -17.13 14.70 11.11
C MET A 324 -18.46 14.06 10.69
N ASP A 325 -18.99 14.44 9.53
CA ASP A 325 -20.24 13.89 9.00
C ASP A 325 -20.07 12.42 8.61
N GLU A 326 -18.93 12.06 8.02
CA GLU A 326 -18.56 10.67 7.73
C GLU A 326 -18.56 9.83 9.01
N VAL A 327 -17.85 10.28 10.06
CA VAL A 327 -17.77 9.54 11.33
C VAL A 327 -19.16 9.40 11.94
N LYS A 328 -19.98 10.46 11.93
CA LYS A 328 -21.35 10.42 12.44
C LYS A 328 -22.21 9.38 11.70
N SER A 329 -22.15 9.35 10.37
CA SER A 329 -22.87 8.39 9.53
C SER A 329 -22.46 6.93 9.79
N ILE A 330 -21.16 6.69 10.03
CA ILE A 330 -20.67 5.36 10.42
C ILE A 330 -21.22 4.98 11.80
N LEU A 331 -21.16 5.90 12.77
CA LEU A 331 -21.67 5.65 14.12
C LEU A 331 -23.17 5.32 14.08
N GLU A 332 -23.99 6.02 13.32
CA GLU A 332 -25.43 5.71 13.21
C GLU A 332 -25.72 4.26 12.79
N LYS A 333 -24.81 3.61 12.05
CA LYS A 333 -24.95 2.24 11.57
C LYS A 333 -24.21 1.20 12.41
N TRP A 334 -23.09 1.58 13.04
CA TRP A 334 -22.15 0.64 13.68
C TRP A 334 -21.73 1.03 15.11
N TYR A 335 -22.41 1.97 15.78
CA TYR A 335 -22.02 2.51 17.10
C TYR A 335 -21.69 1.44 18.15
N ASN A 336 -22.46 0.34 18.18
CA ASN A 336 -22.35 -0.71 19.19
C ASN A 336 -21.48 -1.92 18.75
N SER A 337 -20.85 -1.84 17.60
CA SER A 337 -19.98 -2.90 17.09
C SER A 337 -18.54 -2.67 17.56
N ASP A 338 -17.79 -3.73 17.87
CA ASP A 338 -16.32 -3.66 18.05
C ASP A 338 -15.66 -3.42 16.67
N CYS A 339 -15.91 -2.24 16.10
CA CYS A 339 -15.48 -1.86 14.77
C CYS A 339 -13.99 -1.58 14.77
N LYS A 340 -13.20 -2.54 14.27
CA LYS A 340 -11.76 -2.35 14.06
C LYS A 340 -11.49 -1.16 13.12
N GLY A 341 -12.38 -0.88 12.17
CA GLY A 341 -12.30 0.32 11.33
C GLY A 341 -12.23 1.62 12.14
N LEU A 342 -13.05 1.76 13.19
CA LEU A 342 -13.13 2.98 14.03
C LEU A 342 -11.89 3.21 14.91
N THR A 343 -10.99 2.23 15.01
CA THR A 343 -9.68 2.41 15.67
C THR A 343 -8.67 3.20 14.81
N THR A 344 -9.05 3.54 13.58
CA THR A 344 -8.22 4.29 12.64
C THR A 344 -8.00 5.73 13.12
N ILE A 345 -6.75 6.22 12.96
CA ILE A 345 -6.38 7.61 13.25
C ILE A 345 -7.28 8.54 12.44
N GLY A 346 -7.92 9.51 13.09
CA GLY A 346 -8.96 10.36 12.50
C GLY A 346 -10.34 10.00 13.04
N TYR A 347 -10.70 8.72 13.04
CA TYR A 347 -12.03 8.27 13.49
C TYR A 347 -12.10 8.21 15.01
N LYS A 348 -11.11 7.57 15.64
CA LYS A 348 -11.04 7.45 17.11
C LYS A 348 -11.08 8.82 17.79
N GLU A 349 -10.30 9.77 17.29
CA GLU A 349 -10.21 11.11 17.87
C GLU A 349 -11.50 11.92 17.65
N VAL A 350 -12.18 11.76 16.52
CA VAL A 350 -13.49 12.40 16.28
C VAL A 350 -14.56 11.79 17.19
N ILE A 351 -14.52 10.49 17.45
CA ILE A 351 -15.39 9.84 18.45
C ILE A 351 -15.14 10.41 19.85
N GLU A 352 -13.87 10.54 20.27
CA GLU A 352 -13.53 11.17 21.55
C GLU A 352 -14.07 12.61 21.66
N TYR A 353 -14.05 13.35 20.55
CA TYR A 353 -14.66 14.69 20.49
C TYR A 353 -16.19 14.63 20.64
N PHE A 354 -16.87 13.73 19.93
CA PHE A 354 -18.33 13.56 20.07
C PHE A 354 -18.74 13.12 21.47
N ASP A 355 -17.90 12.36 22.17
CA ASP A 355 -18.10 11.96 23.57
C ASP A 355 -17.82 13.11 24.57
N GLY A 356 -17.42 14.30 24.11
CA GLY A 356 -17.09 15.44 24.96
C GLY A 356 -15.77 15.30 25.74
N LYS A 357 -14.89 14.37 25.34
CA LYS A 357 -13.60 14.09 26.03
C LYS A 357 -12.48 15.06 25.65
N CYS A 358 -12.64 15.81 24.56
CA CYS A 358 -11.70 16.86 24.14
C CYS A 358 -12.39 17.93 23.29
N THR A 359 -11.73 19.07 23.10
CA THR A 359 -12.15 20.12 22.16
C THR A 359 -11.85 19.76 20.71
N LEU A 360 -12.44 20.48 19.75
CA LEU A 360 -12.16 20.28 18.32
C LEU A 360 -10.69 20.56 17.97
N ASN A 361 -10.09 21.58 18.57
CA ASN A 361 -8.67 21.92 18.34
C ASN A 361 -7.74 20.82 18.88
N GLU A 362 -8.05 20.26 20.04
CA GLU A 362 -7.30 19.12 20.59
C GLU A 362 -7.47 17.87 19.73
N CYS A 363 -8.68 17.60 19.23
CA CYS A 363 -8.94 16.51 18.29
C CYS A 363 -8.09 16.64 17.03
N LYS A 364 -8.11 17.79 16.36
CA LYS A 364 -7.26 18.08 15.19
C LYS A 364 -5.77 17.87 15.50
N ALA A 365 -5.29 18.43 16.62
CA ALA A 365 -3.89 18.30 17.03
C ALA A 365 -3.48 16.84 17.28
N LYS A 366 -4.35 16.03 17.92
CA LYS A 366 -4.14 14.59 18.11
C LYS A 366 -4.05 13.85 16.79
N ILE A 367 -4.96 14.10 15.85
CA ILE A 367 -4.98 13.45 14.52
C ILE A 367 -3.71 13.80 13.73
N GLN A 368 -3.32 15.07 13.72
CA GLN A 368 -2.09 15.52 13.08
C GLN A 368 -0.85 14.84 13.69
N GLN A 369 -0.74 14.80 15.02
CA GLN A 369 0.35 14.12 15.71
C GLN A 369 0.36 12.61 15.43
N GLY A 370 -0.80 11.97 15.44
CA GLY A 370 -0.98 10.55 15.12
C GLY A 370 -0.48 10.23 13.71
N ASN A 371 -0.86 11.03 12.72
CA ASN A 371 -0.42 10.88 11.34
C ASN A 371 1.09 11.12 11.16
N ARG A 372 1.69 12.11 11.83
CA ARG A 372 3.15 12.31 11.83
C ARG A 372 3.89 11.11 12.45
N ASN A 373 3.37 10.57 13.55
CA ASN A 373 3.91 9.37 14.19
C ASN A 373 3.79 8.15 13.27
N TYR A 374 2.67 8.01 12.56
CA TYR A 374 2.47 6.95 11.58
C TYR A 374 3.44 7.07 10.40
N ALA A 375 3.59 8.26 9.82
CA ALA A 375 4.56 8.54 8.77
C ALA A 375 6.00 8.22 9.19
N LYS A 376 6.39 8.56 10.43
CA LYS A 376 7.68 8.18 11.02
C LYS A 376 7.87 6.65 11.00
N ARG A 377 6.86 5.89 11.46
CA ARG A 377 6.92 4.42 11.47
C ARG A 377 7.01 3.84 10.06
N GLN A 378 6.26 4.40 9.11
CA GLN A 378 6.34 4.01 7.69
C GLN A 378 7.73 4.23 7.12
N LEU A 379 8.34 5.40 7.36
CA LEU A 379 9.70 5.69 6.93
C LEU A 379 10.71 4.69 7.52
N THR A 380 10.61 4.37 8.81
CA THR A 380 11.44 3.33 9.42
C THR A 380 11.27 1.97 8.75
N TRP A 381 10.03 1.57 8.41
CA TRP A 381 9.76 0.31 7.73
C TRP A 381 10.37 0.26 6.32
N PHE A 382 10.29 1.37 5.59
CA PHE A 382 10.66 1.43 4.17
C PHE A 382 12.15 1.63 3.89
N ARG A 383 12.98 1.86 4.92
CA ARG A 383 14.45 1.92 4.77
C ARG A 383 15.01 0.70 4.05
N LYS A 384 14.48 -0.49 4.36
CA LYS A 384 14.90 -1.75 3.73
C LYS A 384 14.58 -1.85 2.24
N TYR A 385 13.73 -0.97 1.69
CA TYR A 385 13.43 -0.93 0.24
C TYR A 385 14.42 -0.01 -0.50
N GLU A 386 15.09 0.91 0.20
CA GLU A 386 16.11 1.78 -0.39
C GLU A 386 17.33 0.98 -0.86
N GLU A 387 17.64 -0.12 -0.16
CA GLU A 387 18.67 -1.09 -0.55
C GLU A 387 18.40 -1.77 -1.89
N TRP A 388 17.15 -1.82 -2.35
CA TRP A 388 16.74 -2.47 -3.61
C TRP A 388 16.59 -1.49 -4.79
N ASN A 389 16.77 -0.19 -4.52
CA ASN A 389 16.71 0.86 -5.54
C ASN A 389 18.09 1.22 -6.13
N ASN A 390 19.16 0.68 -5.56
CA ASN A 390 20.55 0.80 -6.00
C ASN A 390 20.97 -0.47 -6.73
#